data_AF-A0A139DAN8-F1
#
_entry.id   AF-A0A139DAN8-F1
#
_cell.length_a   1.000
_cell.length_b   1.000
_cell.length_c   1.000
_cell.angle_alpha   90.00
_cell.angle_beta   90.00
_cell.angle_gamma   90.00
#
_symmetry.space_group_name_H-M   'P 1'
#
loop_
_entity.id
_entity.type
_entity.pdbx_description
1 polymer ?
#
loop_
_entity_poly.entity_id
_entity_poly.type
_entity_poly.pdbx_seq_one_letter_code
_entity_poly.pdbx_strand_id
1 'polypeptide(L)'
;RDSLWALDILVECGFKWDSSIFPVHHDKYGIPGSPSTPYTLKTDKGAILQEFPLTTAKILGMPVPAAGGGYFRQFPYPLFRHLFAQASGFGVRPQIFYLHPWEVDPGQPRFNNASWLSRFRHYTNLDKCEERLERLLQDFRFGTVSDSFAACPTDQPVVSTRQMLALA
;
A
#
# COMPACT_ATOMS: atom_id res chain seq x y z
N ARG A 1 11.52 -5.93 6.05
CA ARG A 1 12.74 -5.37 6.68
C ARG A 1 13.98 -5.99 6.06
N ASP A 2 14.04 -7.31 6.02
CA ASP A 2 15.14 -8.07 5.43
C ASP A 2 15.35 -7.81 3.93
N SER A 3 14.41 -7.12 3.27
CA SER A 3 14.45 -6.71 1.87
C SER A 3 14.97 -5.28 1.64
N LEU A 4 15.34 -4.50 2.66
CA LEU A 4 15.74 -3.10 2.47
C LEU A 4 17.00 -2.92 1.59
N TRP A 5 17.85 -3.94 1.48
CA TRP A 5 18.97 -3.96 0.53
C TRP A 5 18.53 -3.82 -0.93
N ALA A 6 17.29 -4.21 -1.27
CA ALA A 6 16.79 -4.14 -2.64
C ALA A 6 16.60 -2.69 -3.10
N LEU A 7 16.42 -1.74 -2.17
CA LEU A 7 16.23 -0.33 -2.50
C LEU A 7 17.48 0.28 -3.14
N ASP A 8 18.68 -0.14 -2.70
CA ASP A 8 19.94 0.25 -3.36
C ASP A 8 19.95 -0.22 -4.81
N ILE A 9 19.55 -1.46 -5.05
CA ILE A 9 19.54 -2.07 -6.39
C ILE A 9 18.52 -1.39 -7.29
N LEU A 10 17.35 -1.01 -6.77
CA LEU A 10 16.37 -0.24 -7.54
C LEU A 10 16.99 1.06 -8.08
N VAL A 11 17.72 1.78 -7.24
CA VAL A 11 18.41 3.01 -7.67
C VAL A 11 19.54 2.71 -8.66
N GLU A 12 20.32 1.65 -8.44
CA GLU A 12 21.37 1.19 -9.37
C GLU A 12 20.79 0.82 -10.75
N CYS A 13 19.57 0.27 -10.79
CA CYS A 13 18.82 -0.01 -12.03
C CYS A 13 18.15 1.22 -12.65
N GLY A 14 18.24 2.40 -12.02
CA GLY A 14 17.71 3.65 -12.54
C GLY A 14 16.26 3.97 -12.13
N PHE A 15 15.68 3.21 -11.20
CA PHE A 15 14.38 3.57 -10.63
C PHE A 15 14.50 4.82 -9.74
N LYS A 16 13.48 5.68 -9.81
CA LYS A 16 13.44 6.96 -9.08
C LYS A 16 12.44 6.96 -7.93
N TRP A 17 11.53 5.98 -7.92
CA TRP A 17 10.51 5.83 -6.90
C TRP A 17 10.21 4.36 -6.63
N ASP A 18 9.66 4.09 -5.44
CA ASP A 18 9.17 2.78 -4.99
C ASP A 18 7.81 2.93 -4.29
N SER A 19 7.10 1.81 -4.18
CA SER A 19 5.83 1.70 -3.46
C SER A 19 5.72 0.35 -2.75
N SER A 20 6.82 -0.11 -2.16
CA SER A 20 6.90 -1.42 -1.51
C SER A 20 6.76 -1.34 0.01
N ILE A 21 6.84 -0.16 0.62
CA ILE A 21 6.81 0.00 2.08
C ILE A 21 5.38 0.18 2.57
N PHE A 22 4.96 -0.73 3.47
CA PHE A 22 3.63 -0.68 4.09
C PHE A 22 3.72 -0.27 5.57
N PRO A 23 3.23 0.93 5.98
CA PRO A 23 3.27 1.41 7.36
C PRO A 23 2.24 0.74 8.28
N VAL A 24 2.27 -0.59 8.40
CA VAL A 24 1.36 -1.39 9.22
C VAL A 24 2.10 -2.52 9.92
N HIS A 25 1.53 -3.02 11.01
CA HIS A 25 1.97 -4.25 11.64
C HIS A 25 1.20 -5.43 11.05
N HIS A 26 1.91 -6.38 10.44
CA HIS A 26 1.31 -7.56 9.84
C HIS A 26 2.25 -8.78 9.96
N ASP A 27 1.67 -9.99 9.97
CA ASP A 27 2.39 -11.24 10.24
C ASP A 27 3.45 -11.60 9.18
N LYS A 28 3.24 -11.17 7.93
CA LYS A 28 4.10 -11.49 6.77
C LYS A 28 4.90 -10.31 6.22
N TYR A 29 4.54 -9.08 6.56
CA TYR A 29 5.08 -7.88 5.93
C TYR A 29 4.81 -6.64 6.79
N GLY A 30 5.25 -5.50 6.30
CA GLY A 30 5.02 -4.21 6.94
C GLY A 30 6.24 -3.70 7.69
N ILE A 31 6.35 -2.38 7.72
CA ILE A 31 7.38 -1.63 8.45
C ILE A 31 6.61 -0.66 9.35
N PRO A 32 6.18 -1.10 10.54
CA PRO A 32 5.51 -0.22 11.50
C PRO A 32 6.33 1.04 11.76
N GLY A 33 5.64 2.17 11.92
CA GLY A 33 6.28 3.46 12.20
C GLY A 33 6.87 4.19 10.99
N SER A 34 6.96 3.57 9.80
CA SER A 34 7.32 4.31 8.59
C SER A 34 6.24 5.36 8.24
N PRO A 35 6.58 6.45 7.52
CA PRO A 35 5.59 7.47 7.15
C PRO A 35 4.45 6.89 6.30
N SER A 36 3.26 7.47 6.45
CA SER A 36 2.05 7.12 5.69
C SER A 36 1.76 8.08 4.53
N THR A 37 2.67 9.00 4.25
CA THR A 37 2.62 9.97 3.15
C THR A 37 3.92 9.86 2.38
N PRO A 38 3.97 10.21 1.08
CA PRO A 38 5.21 10.15 0.32
C PRO A 38 6.37 10.86 1.03
N TYR A 39 7.57 10.26 0.93
CA TYR A 39 8.78 10.77 1.57
C TYR A 39 10.03 10.37 0.79
N THR A 40 11.10 11.15 0.98
CA THR A 40 12.40 10.83 0.39
C THR A 40 13.06 9.74 1.23
N LEU A 41 13.36 8.60 0.62
CA LEU A 41 14.08 7.50 1.22
C LEU A 41 15.58 7.66 0.93
N LYS A 42 16.40 7.58 1.97
CA LYS A 42 17.85 7.49 1.84
C LYS A 42 18.33 6.11 2.31
N THR A 43 18.95 5.35 1.42
CA THR A 43 19.51 4.05 1.77
C THR A 43 20.80 4.19 2.57
N ASP A 44 21.25 3.09 3.19
CA ASP A 44 22.49 3.06 3.96
C ASP A 44 23.73 3.34 3.09
N LYS A 45 23.69 3.00 1.79
CA LYS A 45 24.74 3.34 0.82
C LYS A 45 24.61 4.75 0.23
N GLY A 46 23.61 5.52 0.68
CA GLY A 46 23.40 6.90 0.29
C GLY A 46 22.58 7.10 -0.99
N ALA A 47 21.99 6.04 -1.54
CA ALA A 47 21.05 6.14 -2.65
C ALA A 47 19.79 6.89 -2.21
N ILE A 48 19.15 7.60 -3.14
CA ILE A 48 17.96 8.41 -2.88
C ILE A 48 16.83 7.91 -3.77
N LEU A 49 15.68 7.63 -3.16
CA LEU A 49 14.49 7.10 -3.83
C LEU A 49 13.26 7.79 -3.27
N GLN A 50 12.29 8.12 -4.12
CA GLN A 50 11.01 8.64 -3.64
C GLN A 50 10.10 7.48 -3.24
N GLU A 51 9.73 7.36 -1.97
CA GLU A 51 8.79 6.32 -1.54
C GLU A 51 7.34 6.82 -1.60
N PHE A 52 6.47 5.98 -2.16
CA PHE A 52 5.02 6.10 -2.10
C PHE A 52 4.46 4.96 -1.24
N PRO A 53 4.32 5.17 0.08
CA PRO A 53 3.93 4.08 0.97
C PRO A 53 2.55 3.55 0.62
N LEU A 54 2.35 2.24 0.83
CA LEU A 54 1.02 1.65 0.72
C LEU A 54 0.05 2.34 1.69
N THR A 55 -1.16 2.61 1.20
CA THR A 55 -2.14 3.42 1.91
C THR A 55 -2.55 2.82 3.25
N THR A 56 -2.42 3.63 4.29
CA THR A 56 -2.81 3.29 5.66
C THR A 56 -3.63 4.43 6.26
N ALA A 57 -4.83 4.08 6.73
CA ALA A 57 -5.72 4.95 7.48
C ALA A 57 -5.38 4.91 8.97
N LYS A 58 -6.04 5.75 9.78
CA LYS A 58 -5.91 5.70 11.25
C LYS A 58 -7.28 5.59 11.90
N ILE A 59 -7.46 4.60 12.77
CA ILE A 59 -8.63 4.47 13.64
C ILE A 59 -8.16 4.49 15.09
N LEU A 60 -8.62 5.45 15.89
CA LEU A 60 -8.22 5.63 17.29
C LEU A 60 -6.68 5.66 17.48
N GLY A 61 -5.97 6.28 16.52
CA GLY A 61 -4.51 6.35 16.52
C GLY A 61 -3.80 5.10 16.00
N MET A 62 -4.50 3.99 15.78
CA MET A 62 -3.91 2.76 15.25
C MET A 62 -3.91 2.73 13.71
N PRO A 63 -2.82 2.29 13.07
CA PRO A 63 -2.75 2.17 11.62
C PRO A 63 -3.67 1.05 11.13
N VAL A 64 -4.52 1.37 10.15
CA VAL A 64 -5.43 0.41 9.51
C VAL A 64 -5.15 0.35 8.01
N PRO A 65 -4.81 -0.84 7.46
CA PRO A 65 -4.62 -1.06 6.04
C PRO A 65 -5.78 -0.53 5.19
N ALA A 66 -5.47 0.30 4.18
CA ALA A 66 -6.46 0.81 3.22
C ALA A 66 -5.93 0.82 1.78
N ALA A 67 -4.93 -0.01 1.46
CA ALA A 67 -4.24 0.00 0.17
C ALA A 67 -4.85 -0.91 -0.91
N GLY A 68 -5.96 -1.59 -0.64
CA GLY A 68 -6.55 -2.57 -1.55
C GLY A 68 -6.35 -4.02 -1.09
N GLY A 69 -6.11 -4.92 -2.05
CA GLY A 69 -5.84 -6.34 -1.80
C GLY A 69 -6.88 -7.02 -0.88
N GLY A 70 -6.41 -7.90 -0.01
CA GLY A 70 -7.26 -8.64 0.94
C GLY A 70 -8.18 -7.75 1.80
N TYR A 71 -7.72 -6.57 2.21
CA TYR A 71 -8.51 -5.66 3.05
C TYR A 71 -9.71 -5.06 2.30
N PHE A 72 -9.56 -4.78 1.00
CA PHE A 72 -10.66 -4.29 0.16
C PHE A 72 -11.79 -5.32 0.02
N ARG A 73 -11.43 -6.60 -0.08
CA ARG A 73 -12.42 -7.69 -0.06
C ARG A 73 -13.03 -7.91 1.32
N GLN A 74 -12.21 -7.91 2.36
CA GLN A 74 -12.66 -8.25 3.71
C GLN A 74 -13.55 -7.16 4.34
N PHE A 75 -13.22 -5.89 4.15
CA PHE A 75 -14.02 -4.80 4.71
C PHE A 75 -15.33 -4.60 3.92
N PRO A 76 -16.41 -4.18 4.60
CA PRO A 76 -17.57 -3.59 3.93
C PRO A 76 -17.13 -2.38 3.10
N TYR A 77 -17.65 -2.25 1.87
CA TYR A 77 -17.25 -1.17 0.96
C TYR A 77 -17.38 0.24 1.57
N PRO A 78 -18.48 0.61 2.27
CA PRO A 78 -18.59 1.94 2.89
C PRO A 78 -17.47 2.23 3.91
N LEU A 79 -17.06 1.20 4.67
CA LEU A 79 -15.96 1.31 5.61
C LEU A 79 -14.64 1.52 4.87
N PHE A 80 -14.35 0.68 3.86
CA PHE A 80 -13.13 0.84 3.06
C PHE A 80 -13.07 2.23 2.41
N ARG A 81 -14.17 2.69 1.79
CA ARG A 81 -14.28 4.00 1.16
C ARG A 81 -13.98 5.12 2.15
N HIS A 82 -14.50 5.03 3.38
CA HIS A 82 -14.22 6.01 4.43
C HIS A 82 -12.75 6.00 4.84
N LEU A 83 -12.14 4.82 5.05
CA LEU A 83 -10.74 4.70 5.42
C LEU A 83 -9.80 5.20 4.32
N PHE A 84 -10.12 4.90 3.07
CA PHE A 84 -9.39 5.41 1.90
C PHE A 84 -9.57 6.92 1.75
N ALA A 85 -10.76 7.49 1.96
CA ALA A 85 -10.92 8.94 1.96
C ALA A 85 -10.13 9.60 3.12
N GLN A 86 -10.17 9.01 4.31
CA GLN A 86 -9.51 9.54 5.49
C GLN A 86 -7.98 9.53 5.35
N ALA A 87 -7.41 8.50 4.73
CA ALA A 87 -5.96 8.37 4.54
C ALA A 87 -5.36 9.43 3.58
N SER A 88 -6.11 9.92 2.58
CA SER A 88 -5.69 11.10 1.78
C SER A 88 -5.90 12.44 2.49
N GLY A 89 -6.50 12.46 3.68
CA GLY A 89 -7.04 13.69 4.24
C GLY A 89 -8.16 14.26 3.38
N PHE A 90 -9.03 13.39 2.85
CA PHE A 90 -10.15 13.73 1.96
C PHE A 90 -9.72 14.40 0.64
N GLY A 91 -8.69 13.84 0.01
CA GLY A 91 -8.21 14.27 -1.32
C GLY A 91 -7.06 15.28 -1.30
N VAL A 92 -6.49 15.59 -0.13
CA VAL A 92 -5.35 16.51 -0.01
C VAL A 92 -4.02 15.86 -0.43
N ARG A 93 -3.92 14.52 -0.35
CA ARG A 93 -2.68 13.78 -0.59
C ARG A 93 -2.92 12.57 -1.49
N PRO A 94 -1.93 12.17 -2.32
CA PRO A 94 -2.03 10.96 -3.11
C PRO A 94 -2.04 9.72 -2.22
N GLN A 95 -2.62 8.64 -2.74
CA GLN A 95 -2.74 7.34 -2.09
C GLN A 95 -2.48 6.23 -3.10
N ILE A 96 -1.98 5.11 -2.62
CA ILE A 96 -1.75 3.91 -3.41
C ILE A 96 -2.88 2.92 -3.19
N PHE A 97 -3.51 2.52 -4.28
CA PHE A 97 -4.41 1.38 -4.32
C PHE A 97 -3.81 0.32 -5.22
N TYR A 98 -3.82 -0.94 -4.79
CA TYR A 98 -3.41 -2.08 -5.59
C TYR A 98 -4.42 -3.23 -5.47
N LEU A 99 -4.45 -4.05 -6.50
CA LEU A 99 -5.12 -5.35 -6.50
C LEU A 99 -4.28 -6.35 -7.28
N HIS A 100 -4.49 -7.63 -7.01
CA HIS A 100 -3.98 -8.70 -7.85
C HIS A 100 -5.05 -9.07 -8.90
N PRO A 101 -4.66 -9.40 -10.14
CA PRO A 101 -5.64 -9.74 -11.18
C PRO A 101 -6.62 -10.86 -10.79
N TRP A 102 -6.17 -11.84 -10.00
CA TRP A 102 -7.05 -12.91 -9.51
C TRP A 102 -8.15 -12.41 -8.56
N GLU A 103 -8.01 -11.23 -7.96
CA GLU A 103 -9.00 -10.71 -7.00
C GLU A 103 -10.30 -10.28 -7.70
N VAL A 104 -10.28 -10.08 -9.03
CA VAL A 104 -11.47 -9.85 -9.87
C VAL A 104 -11.85 -11.07 -10.70
N ASP A 105 -11.26 -12.24 -10.42
CA ASP A 105 -11.62 -13.51 -11.05
C ASP A 105 -12.28 -14.45 -10.02
N PRO A 106 -13.61 -14.38 -9.85
CA PRO A 106 -14.33 -15.29 -8.96
C PRO A 106 -14.37 -16.74 -9.49
N GLY A 107 -14.07 -16.96 -10.77
CA GLY A 107 -14.05 -18.27 -11.42
C GLY A 107 -12.74 -19.04 -11.24
N GLN A 108 -11.73 -18.44 -10.61
CA GLN A 108 -10.41 -19.06 -10.44
C GLN A 108 -10.47 -20.43 -9.73
N PRO A 109 -9.52 -21.33 -10.03
CA PRO A 109 -9.42 -22.61 -9.33
C PRO A 109 -9.32 -22.45 -7.82
N ARG A 110 -10.07 -23.28 -7.08
CA ARG A 110 -10.03 -23.28 -5.62
C ARG A 110 -8.99 -24.26 -5.09
N PHE A 111 -8.10 -23.77 -4.23
CA PHE A 111 -7.08 -24.55 -3.56
C PHE A 111 -7.57 -24.94 -2.16
N ASN A 112 -8.10 -26.17 -2.04
CA ASN A 112 -8.72 -26.64 -0.80
C ASN A 112 -7.72 -27.16 0.24
N ASN A 113 -6.48 -27.44 -0.15
CA ASN A 113 -5.43 -27.98 0.72
C ASN A 113 -4.66 -26.90 1.51
N ALA A 114 -5.09 -25.63 1.44
CA ALA A 114 -4.53 -24.57 2.27
C ALA A 114 -5.22 -24.50 3.64
N SER A 115 -4.52 -23.91 4.61
CA SER A 115 -5.10 -23.63 5.93
C SER A 115 -6.37 -22.78 5.82
N TRP A 116 -7.27 -22.95 6.80
CA TRP A 116 -8.52 -22.20 6.84
C TRP A 116 -8.30 -20.68 6.76
N LEU A 117 -7.30 -20.15 7.48
CA LEU A 117 -6.98 -18.72 7.46
C LEU A 117 -6.50 -18.24 6.09
N SER A 118 -5.70 -19.05 5.38
CA SER A 118 -5.26 -18.72 4.01
C SER A 118 -6.45 -18.68 3.06
N ARG A 119 -7.35 -19.67 3.15
CA ARG A 119 -8.57 -19.71 2.33
C ARG A 119 -9.49 -18.53 2.65
N PHE A 120 -9.62 -18.15 3.92
CA PHE A 120 -10.37 -16.97 4.32
C PHE A 120 -9.80 -15.69 3.69
N ARG A 121 -8.49 -15.45 3.80
CA ARG A 121 -7.83 -14.26 3.22
C ARG A 121 -7.91 -14.22 1.69
N HIS A 122 -7.87 -15.39 1.05
CA HIS A 122 -7.91 -15.51 -0.40
C HIS A 122 -9.33 -15.33 -0.96
N TYR A 123 -10.30 -16.09 -0.46
CA TYR A 123 -11.60 -16.27 -1.13
C TYR A 123 -12.76 -15.40 -0.60
N THR A 124 -12.60 -14.71 0.53
CA THR A 124 -13.69 -13.89 1.10
C THR A 124 -14.12 -12.79 0.15
N ASN A 125 -15.42 -12.68 -0.13
CA ASN A 125 -16.04 -11.64 -0.98
C ASN A 125 -15.38 -11.47 -2.36
N LEU A 126 -14.80 -12.54 -2.92
CA LEU A 126 -14.15 -12.51 -4.23
C LEU A 126 -15.15 -12.13 -5.34
N ASP A 127 -16.37 -12.64 -5.25
CA ASP A 127 -17.52 -12.35 -6.11
C ASP A 127 -17.96 -10.87 -6.12
N LYS A 128 -17.56 -10.10 -5.09
CA LYS A 128 -17.93 -8.68 -4.94
C LYS A 128 -16.82 -7.72 -5.32
N CYS A 129 -15.62 -8.23 -5.58
CA CYS A 129 -14.43 -7.38 -5.71
C CYS A 129 -14.49 -6.49 -6.96
N GLU A 130 -14.95 -7.03 -8.08
CA GLU A 130 -15.08 -6.31 -9.35
C GLU A 130 -16.10 -5.17 -9.24
N GLU A 131 -17.33 -5.46 -8.80
CA GLU A 131 -18.37 -4.44 -8.60
C GLU A 131 -17.92 -3.31 -7.64
N ARG A 132 -17.18 -3.68 -6.58
CA ARG A 132 -16.62 -2.68 -5.65
C ARG A 132 -15.51 -1.86 -6.29
N LEU A 133 -14.67 -2.47 -7.14
CA LEU A 133 -13.62 -1.77 -7.88
C LEU A 133 -14.24 -0.74 -8.83
N GLU A 134 -15.29 -1.10 -9.57
CA GLU A 134 -16.02 -0.16 -10.43
C GLU A 134 -16.56 1.03 -9.64
N ARG A 135 -17.16 0.79 -8.46
CA ARG A 135 -17.61 1.86 -7.55
C ARG A 135 -16.45 2.72 -7.06
N LEU A 136 -15.32 2.10 -6.71
CA LEU A 136 -14.14 2.82 -6.23
C LEU A 136 -13.59 3.78 -7.30
N LEU A 137 -13.55 3.33 -8.55
CA LEU A 137 -13.12 4.12 -9.70
C LEU A 137 -14.05 5.30 -9.99
N GLN A 138 -15.31 5.24 -9.57
CA GLN A 138 -16.26 6.36 -9.65
C GLN A 138 -16.15 7.32 -8.44
N ASP A 139 -15.87 6.78 -7.26
CA ASP A 139 -15.79 7.54 -6.01
C ASP A 139 -14.51 8.38 -5.87
N PHE A 140 -13.43 8.01 -6.58
CA PHE A 140 -12.12 8.66 -6.47
C PHE A 140 -11.48 8.94 -7.84
N ARG A 141 -10.54 9.89 -7.85
CA ARG A 141 -9.70 10.15 -9.02
C ARG A 141 -8.47 9.25 -8.99
N PHE A 142 -8.24 8.54 -10.08
CA PHE A 142 -7.05 7.72 -10.27
C PHE A 142 -6.12 8.35 -11.30
N GLY A 143 -4.84 8.15 -11.07
CA GLY A 143 -3.76 8.52 -11.97
C GLY A 143 -2.62 7.52 -11.81
N THR A 144 -1.51 7.77 -12.49
CA THR A 144 -0.33 6.92 -12.35
C THR A 144 0.53 7.36 -11.18
N VAL A 145 1.38 6.46 -10.68
CA VAL A 145 2.41 6.86 -9.71
C VAL A 145 3.39 7.85 -10.35
N SER A 146 3.62 7.77 -11.67
CA SER A 146 4.41 8.76 -12.41
C SER A 146 3.82 10.17 -12.34
N ASP A 147 2.49 10.32 -12.46
CA ASP A 147 1.82 11.62 -12.29
C ASP A 147 1.98 12.14 -10.86
N SER A 148 1.85 11.24 -9.88
CA SER A 148 2.05 11.57 -8.46
C SER A 148 3.49 11.98 -8.18
N PHE A 149 4.47 11.32 -8.79
CA PHE A 149 5.89 11.65 -8.71
C PHE A 149 6.20 13.02 -9.33
N ALA A 150 5.62 13.33 -10.49
CA ALA A 150 5.81 14.63 -11.13
C ALA A 150 5.19 15.79 -10.33
N ALA A 151 4.09 15.54 -9.61
CA ALA A 151 3.43 16.53 -8.75
C ALA A 151 4.03 16.62 -7.33
N CYS A 152 4.95 15.73 -6.98
CA CYS A 152 5.51 15.59 -5.64
C CYS A 152 6.47 16.76 -5.34
N PRO A 153 6.32 17.47 -4.20
CA PRO A 153 7.29 18.48 -3.80
C PRO A 153 8.67 17.86 -3.61
N THR A 154 9.73 18.59 -3.95
CA THR A 154 11.12 18.13 -3.79
C THR A 154 11.62 18.20 -2.34
N ASP A 155 10.96 18.97 -1.47
CA ASP A 155 11.35 19.19 -0.07
C ASP A 155 10.60 18.25 0.89
N GLN A 156 10.68 16.95 0.62
CA GLN A 156 10.07 15.94 1.46
C GLN A 156 10.96 15.52 2.62
N PRO A 157 10.35 15.09 3.75
CA PRO A 157 11.12 14.56 4.86
C PRO A 157 11.99 13.40 4.38
N VAL A 158 13.26 13.42 4.76
CA VAL A 158 14.20 12.36 4.45
C VAL A 158 14.15 11.30 5.56
N VAL A 159 13.87 10.07 5.18
CA VAL A 159 13.88 8.90 6.08
C VAL A 159 14.96 7.95 5.64
N SER A 160 15.85 7.61 6.57
CA SER A 160 16.89 6.62 6.33
C SER A 160 16.41 5.19 6.56
N THR A 161 16.96 4.23 5.83
CA THR A 161 16.73 2.80 6.07
C THR A 161 17.09 2.38 7.50
N ARG A 162 18.14 2.97 8.09
CA ARG A 162 18.47 2.79 9.52
C ARG A 162 17.34 3.25 10.46
N GLN A 163 16.71 4.38 10.19
CA GLN A 163 15.55 4.84 10.99
C GLN A 163 14.37 3.88 10.84
N MET A 164 14.11 3.35 9.63
CA MET A 164 13.06 2.36 9.42
C MET A 164 13.29 1.07 10.20
N LEU A 165 14.54 0.60 10.26
CA LEU A 165 14.89 -0.59 11.05
C LEU A 165 14.71 -0.35 12.56
N ALA A 166 14.93 0.87 13.03
CA ALA A 166 14.77 1.22 14.45
C ALA A 166 13.30 1.43 14.87
N LEU A 167 12.43 1.83 13.94
CA LEU A 167 11.00 2.07 14.18
C LEU A 167 10.17 0.78 14.19
N ALA A 168 10.73 -0.27 13.63
CA ALA A 168 10.04 -1.51 13.36
C ALA A 168 10.43 -2.53 14.44
#